data_AF-A0A7H0IKV6-F1
#
_entry.id   AF-A0A7H0IKV6-F1
#
_cell.length_a   1.000
_cell.length_b   1.000
_cell.length_c   1.000
_cell.angle_alpha   90.00
_cell.angle_beta   90.00
_cell.angle_gamma   90.00
#
_symmetry.space_group_name_H-M   'P 1'
#
loop_
_entity.id
_entity.type
_entity.pdbx_description
1 polymer ?
#
loop_
_entity_poly.entity_id
_entity_poly.type
_entity_poly.pdbx_seq_one_letter_code
_entity_poly.pdbx_strand_id
1 'polypeptide(L)' 'MDTRSAPLSVRVNDCDECTEYAEAAREASARGDHSAAVDNRVRIATHETGHAGAPAP' A
#
# COMPACT_ATOMS: atom_id res chain seq x y z
N MET A 1 30.96 -11.99 1.76
CA MET A 1 30.11 -11.07 0.97
C MET A 1 28.70 -11.35 1.42
N ASP A 2 28.39 -10.77 2.57
CA ASP A 2 27.16 -11.00 3.33
C ASP A 2 26.24 -9.81 3.10
N THR A 3 25.08 -10.07 2.51
CA THR A 3 23.76 -9.70 3.04
C THR A 3 22.73 -10.28 2.08
N ARG A 4 22.25 -11.49 2.41
CA ARG A 4 20.91 -11.94 1.97
C ARG A 4 19.92 -10.96 2.59
N SER A 5 19.63 -9.85 1.93
CA SER A 5 18.47 -9.03 2.25
C SER A 5 17.25 -9.89 1.94
N ALA A 6 16.66 -10.44 3.00
CA ALA A 6 15.37 -11.12 2.93
C ALA A 6 14.38 -10.24 2.16
N PRO A 7 13.40 -10.82 1.43
CA PRO A 7 12.29 -10.01 0.95
C PRO A 7 11.64 -9.41 2.19
N LEU A 8 11.82 -8.11 2.39
CA LEU A 8 11.10 -7.36 3.41
C LEU A 8 9.66 -7.32 2.93
N SER A 9 8.91 -8.39 3.23
CA SER A 9 7.46 -8.39 3.13
C SER A 9 6.95 -7.53 4.29
N VAL A 10 7.23 -6.24 4.25
CA VAL A 10 6.58 -5.28 5.14
C VAL A 10 5.09 -5.44 4.86
N ARG A 11 4.27 -5.72 5.87
CA ARG A 11 2.81 -5.72 5.66
C ARG A 11 2.38 -4.26 5.58
N VAL A 12 1.28 -3.97 4.90
CA VAL A 12 0.69 -2.61 4.86
C VAL A 12 0.53 -2.04 6.29
N ASN A 13 0.21 -2.89 7.27
CA ASN A 13 0.11 -2.53 8.70
C ASN A 13 1.43 -2.08 9.36
N ASP A 14 2.58 -2.41 8.79
CA ASP A 14 3.90 -2.07 9.36
C ASP A 14 4.52 -0.84 8.65
N CYS A 15 3.80 -0.24 7.69
CA CYS A 15 4.17 1.00 7.03
C CYS A 15 3.14 2.08 7.34
N ASP A 16 3.56 3.09 8.11
CA ASP A 16 2.71 4.20 8.53
C ASP A 16 2.12 4.94 7.33
N GLU A 17 2.92 5.20 6.28
CA GLU A 17 2.46 5.89 5.07
C GLU A 17 1.39 5.09 4.31
N CYS A 18 1.52 3.76 4.27
CA CYS A 18 0.50 2.90 3.66
C CYS A 18 -0.77 2.79 4.50
N THR A 19 -0.66 2.89 5.82
CA THR A 19 -1.81 2.98 6.73
C THR A 19 -2.58 4.27 6.47
N GLU A 20 -1.88 5.41 6.34
CA GLU A 20 -2.49 6.69 6.01
C GLU A 20 -3.23 6.65 4.66
N TYR A 21 -2.61 6.09 3.61
CA TYR A 21 -3.30 5.93 2.32
C TYR A 21 -4.50 4.98 2.41
N ALA A 22 -4.43 3.92 3.22
CA ALA A 22 -5.54 2.98 3.39
C ALA A 22 -6.74 3.64 4.09
N GLU A 23 -6.48 4.46 5.12
CA GLU A 23 -7.50 5.27 5.79
C GLU A 23 -8.10 6.31 4.85
N ALA A 24 -7.25 7.06 4.12
CA ALA A 24 -7.69 8.02 3.13
C ALA A 24 -8.56 7.38 2.02
N ALA A 25 -8.23 6.17 1.58
CA ALA A 25 -9.04 5.42 0.61
C ALA A 25 -10.41 5.00 1.17
N ARG A 26 -10.48 4.63 2.46
CA ARG A 26 -11.73 4.28 3.14
C ARG A 26 -12.62 5.50 3.30
N GLU A 27 -12.06 6.62 3.73
CA GLU A 27 -12.79 7.90 3.85
C GLU A 27 -13.29 8.39 2.49
N ALA A 28 -12.45 8.31 1.46
CA ALA A 28 -12.81 8.65 0.09
C ALA A 28 -13.96 7.79 -0.43
N SER A 29 -13.93 6.49 -0.15
CA SER A 29 -15.04 5.59 -0.51
C SER A 29 -16.32 5.95 0.26
N ALA A 30 -16.22 6.28 1.55
CA ALA A 30 -17.37 6.62 2.39
C ALA A 30 -18.06 7.93 1.95
N ARG A 31 -17.30 8.90 1.43
CA ARG A 31 -17.84 10.16 0.88
C ARG A 31 -18.27 10.07 -0.59
N GLY A 32 -18.16 8.90 -1.23
CA GLY A 32 -18.50 8.70 -2.65
C GLY A 32 -17.46 9.19 -3.66
N ASP A 33 -16.26 9.53 -3.18
CA ASP A 33 -15.14 9.99 -3.99
C ASP A 33 -14.29 8.80 -4.46
N HIS A 34 -14.84 8.08 -5.44
CA HIS A 34 -14.22 6.86 -5.96
C HIS A 34 -12.87 7.10 -6.64
N SER A 35 -12.65 8.28 -7.23
CA SER A 35 -11.36 8.62 -7.86
C SER A 35 -10.26 8.70 -6.80
N ALA A 36 -10.49 9.47 -5.73
CA ALA A 36 -9.50 9.58 -4.66
C ALA A 36 -9.27 8.23 -3.95
N ALA A 37 -10.29 7.38 -3.84
CA ALA A 37 -10.12 6.03 -3.29
C ALA A 37 -9.21 5.15 -4.16
N VAL A 38 -9.32 5.24 -5.49
CA VAL A 38 -8.45 4.51 -6.43
C VAL A 38 -7.02 5.06 -6.39
N ASP A 39 -6.84 6.38 -6.39
CA ASP A 39 -5.52 7.01 -6.35
C ASP A 39 -4.72 6.59 -5.11
N ASN A 40 -5.36 6.55 -3.94
CA ASN A 40 -4.72 6.06 -2.71
C ASN A 40 -4.35 4.58 -2.78
N ARG A 41 -5.19 3.72 -3.39
CA ARG A 41 -4.86 2.31 -3.60
C ARG A 41 -3.68 2.12 -4.57
N VAL A 42 -3.61 2.94 -5.62
CA VAL A 42 -2.48 2.94 -6.55
C VAL A 42 -1.20 3.35 -5.84
N ARG A 43 -1.23 4.40 -5.01
CA ARG A 43 -0.07 4.82 -4.20
C ARG A 43 0.45 3.69 -3.32
N ILE A 44 -0.43 2.97 -2.62
CA ILE A 44 -0.07 1.78 -1.83
C ILE A 44 0.59 0.71 -2.71
N ALA A 45 -0.01 0.40 -3.86
CA ALA A 45 0.48 -0.64 -4.77
C ALA A 45 1.85 -0.31 -5.39
N THR A 46 2.14 0.98 -5.62
CA THR A 46 3.41 1.45 -6.19
C THR A 46 4.42 1.91 -5.12
N HIS A 47 4.08 1.82 -3.84
CA HIS A 47 4.96 2.28 -2.77
C HIS A 47 6.21 1.38 -2.67
N GLU A 48 7.39 1.99 -2.75
CA GLU A 48 8.69 1.31 -2.95
C GLU A 48 9.18 0.47 -1.75
N THR A 49 8.42 0.41 -0.65
CA THR A 49 8.75 -0.41 0.54
C THR A 49 8.58 -1.92 0.32
N GLY A 50 8.23 -2.37 -0.89
CA GLY A 50 8.14 -3.80 -1.21
C GLY A 50 6.82 -4.47 -0.78
N HIS A 51 5.76 -3.69 -0.54
CA HIS A 51 4.40 -4.20 -0.32
C HIS A 51 3.76 -4.84 -1.56
N ALA A 52 4.48 -4.88 -2.69
CA ALA A 52 4.04 -5.53 -3.91
C ALA A 52 3.87 -7.04 -3.68
N GLY A 53 2.77 -7.40 -3.01
CA GLY A 53 2.06 -8.63 -3.29
C GLY A 53 1.70 -8.55 -4.77
N ALA A 54 2.39 -9.37 -5.55
CA ALA A 54 2.07 -9.63 -6.94
C ALA A 54 0.54 -9.74 -7.13
N PRO A 55 -0.02 -9.38 -8.29
CA PRO A 55 -1.40 -9.71 -8.60
C PRO A 55 -1.60 -11.21 -8.30
N ALA A 56 -2.56 -11.52 -7.43
CA ALA A 56 -2.96 -12.91 -7.20
C ALA A 56 -3.34 -13.52 -8.56
N PRO A 57 -2.92 -14.77 -8.85
CA PRO A 57 -3.27 -15.45 -10.09
C PRO A 57 -4.79 -15.59 -10.28
#